data_AF-A0A261G2L0-F1
#
_entry.id   AF-A0A261G2L0-F1
#
_cell.length_a   1.000
_cell.length_b   1.000
_cell.length_c   1.000
_cell.angle_alpha   90.00
_cell.angle_beta   90.00
_cell.angle_gamma   90.00
#
_symmetry.space_group_name_H-M   'P 1'
#
loop_
_entity.id
_entity.type
_entity.pdbx_description
1 polymer ?
#
loop_
_entity_poly.entity_id
_entity_poly.type
_entity_poly.pdbx_seq_one_letter_code
_entity_poly.pdbx_strand_id
1 'polypeptide(L)'
;MRFIAGLWRLAIAGLCFLGTYEAWQRPELWVYFTFQTGAVLGFTMLWAGAASLLKGIQPPAWLKGAVTLYALITAIVAFLLMPPDDPNYVPQILGIMTNTMLHRITPIMAVVDFILCDPHRRFRWQYTFSWLIYLPIWLAFIVIRALIWPHSGPAAGGNPYPYTFIDANALGWTQFGINCAELAAGCFILALILFIIDRIEPETPLLG
;
A
#
# COMPACT_ATOMS: atom_id res chain seq x y z
N MET A 1 8.23 -2.21 26.34
CA MET A 1 8.49 -2.37 24.89
C MET A 1 7.58 -1.49 24.03
N ARG A 2 6.37 -1.13 24.50
CA ARG A 2 5.48 -0.11 23.90
C ARG A 2 6.13 1.15 23.28
N PHE A 3 7.19 1.71 23.88
CA PHE A 3 7.84 2.92 23.36
C PHE A 3 8.59 2.63 22.06
N ILE A 4 9.22 1.45 21.95
CA ILE A 4 9.91 1.00 20.74
C ILE A 4 8.89 0.81 19.62
N ALA A 5 7.80 0.07 19.88
CA ALA A 5 6.71 -0.12 18.91
C ALA A 5 6.07 1.22 18.51
N GLY A 6 5.87 2.14 19.45
CA GLY A 6 5.36 3.48 19.19
C GLY A 6 6.27 4.29 18.27
N LEU A 7 7.56 4.36 18.58
CA LEU A 7 8.54 5.08 17.75
C LEU A 7 8.71 4.43 16.37
N TRP A 8 8.69 3.09 16.29
CA TRP A 8 8.72 2.34 15.03
C TRP A 8 7.56 2.73 14.11
N ARG A 9 6.32 2.72 14.65
CA ARG A 9 5.12 3.09 13.91
C ARG A 9 5.13 4.56 13.48
N LEU A 10 5.61 5.46 14.35
CA LEU A 10 5.78 6.86 13.97
C LEU A 10 6.85 7.06 12.88
N ALA A 11 7.91 6.25 12.87
CA ALA A 11 8.90 6.26 11.79
C ALA A 11 8.30 5.78 10.46
N ILE A 12 7.48 4.72 10.47
CA ILE A 12 6.73 4.29 9.28
C ILE A 12 5.83 5.43 8.78
N ALA A 13 5.11 6.09 9.69
CA ALA A 13 4.24 7.20 9.34
C ALA A 13 5.01 8.34 8.68
N GLY A 14 6.15 8.75 9.26
CA GLY A 14 7.04 9.76 8.69
C GLY A 14 7.49 9.40 7.28
N LEU A 15 8.00 8.18 7.07
CA LEU A 15 8.43 7.71 5.76
C LEU A 15 7.29 7.64 4.73
N CYS A 16 6.07 7.30 5.16
CA CYS A 16 4.90 7.32 4.28
C CYS A 16 4.56 8.75 3.84
N PHE A 17 4.59 9.72 4.76
CA PHE A 17 4.31 11.12 4.42
C PHE A 17 5.41 11.76 3.55
N LEU A 18 6.68 11.43 3.83
CA LEU A 18 7.79 11.84 2.96
C LEU A 18 7.69 11.18 1.58
N GLY A 19 7.41 9.87 1.53
CA GLY A 19 7.24 9.15 0.28
C GLY A 19 6.04 9.64 -0.55
N THR A 20 4.99 10.15 0.10
CA THR A 20 3.80 10.71 -0.58
C THR A 20 3.89 12.20 -0.88
N TYR A 21 4.98 12.87 -0.49
CA TYR A 21 5.19 14.32 -0.62
C TYR A 21 4.75 14.89 -1.98
N GLU A 22 5.16 14.26 -3.07
CA GLU A 22 4.86 14.72 -4.42
C GLU A 22 3.36 14.78 -4.71
N ALA A 23 2.61 13.76 -4.28
CA ALA A 23 1.17 13.71 -4.52
C ALA A 23 0.42 14.83 -3.79
N TRP A 24 0.93 15.33 -2.68
CA TRP A 24 0.35 16.49 -1.98
C TRP A 24 0.50 17.80 -2.79
N GLN A 25 1.50 17.89 -3.67
CA GLN A 25 1.75 19.05 -4.52
C GLN A 25 1.19 18.88 -5.93
N ARG A 26 1.07 17.64 -6.37
CA ARG A 26 0.66 17.22 -7.70
C ARG A 26 -0.53 16.28 -7.60
N PRO A 27 -1.76 16.81 -7.47
CA PRO A 27 -2.93 16.01 -7.18
C PRO A 27 -3.23 14.94 -8.22
N GLU A 28 -2.75 15.11 -9.45
CA GLU A 28 -2.86 14.10 -10.51
C GLU A 28 -2.17 12.78 -10.16
N LEU A 29 -1.18 12.79 -9.25
CA LEU A 29 -0.50 11.59 -8.78
C LEU A 29 -1.36 10.74 -7.83
N TRP A 30 -2.44 11.28 -7.25
CA TRP A 30 -3.32 10.49 -6.40
C TRP A 30 -4.03 9.36 -7.14
N VAL A 31 -3.99 9.30 -8.46
CA VAL A 31 -4.50 8.16 -9.22
C VAL A 31 -3.68 6.88 -8.97
N TYR A 32 -2.41 6.99 -8.59
CA TYR A 32 -1.57 5.83 -8.31
C TYR A 32 -1.98 5.14 -7.01
N PHE A 33 -2.11 3.81 -7.08
CA PHE A 33 -2.36 2.96 -5.92
C PHE A 33 -1.30 3.15 -4.82
N THR A 34 -0.03 3.29 -5.20
CA THR A 34 1.10 3.49 -4.28
C THR A 34 0.92 4.73 -3.40
N PHE A 35 0.55 5.88 -3.97
CA PHE A 35 0.37 7.10 -3.18
C PHE A 35 -0.83 6.99 -2.24
N GLN A 36 -1.97 6.50 -2.73
CA GLN A 36 -3.17 6.32 -1.89
C GLN A 36 -2.91 5.37 -0.72
N THR A 37 -2.30 4.21 -0.98
CA THR A 37 -2.06 3.20 0.06
C THR A 37 -0.92 3.59 1.00
N GLY A 38 0.12 4.27 0.50
CA GLY A 38 1.17 4.89 1.31
C GLY A 38 0.58 5.91 2.30
N ALA A 39 -0.34 6.76 1.85
CA ALA A 39 -0.99 7.74 2.73
C ALA A 39 -1.85 7.05 3.81
N VAL A 40 -2.67 6.06 3.44
CA VAL A 40 -3.51 5.32 4.39
C VAL A 40 -2.67 4.54 5.40
N LEU A 41 -1.56 3.93 4.96
CA LEU A 41 -0.57 3.32 5.85
C LEU A 41 0.02 4.36 6.81
N GLY A 42 0.42 5.53 6.29
CA GLY A 42 0.97 6.62 7.09
C GLY A 42 0.04 7.09 8.21
N PHE A 43 -1.23 7.38 7.88
CA PHE A 43 -2.23 7.76 8.88
C PHE A 43 -2.52 6.64 9.88
N THR A 44 -2.60 5.39 9.43
CA THR A 44 -2.83 4.24 10.31
C THR A 44 -1.68 4.04 11.30
N MET A 45 -0.44 4.21 10.84
CA MET A 45 0.75 4.08 11.68
C MET A 45 0.95 5.30 12.59
N LEU A 46 0.53 6.49 12.17
CA LEU A 46 0.46 7.66 13.05
C LEU A 46 -0.51 7.42 14.21
N TRP A 47 -1.71 6.92 13.92
CA TRP A 47 -2.69 6.54 14.95
C TRP A 47 -2.12 5.44 15.86
N ALA A 48 -1.61 4.33 15.30
CA ALA A 48 -1.04 3.23 16.08
C ALA A 48 0.15 3.67 16.95
N GLY A 49 1.03 4.52 16.41
CA GLY A 49 2.17 5.09 17.11
C GLY A 49 1.74 5.97 18.29
N ALA A 50 0.85 6.92 18.04
CA ALA A 50 0.28 7.78 19.08
C ALA A 50 -0.45 6.96 20.16
N ALA A 51 -1.27 5.98 19.77
CA ALA A 51 -1.97 5.09 20.70
C ALA A 51 -0.99 4.30 21.58
N SER A 52 0.13 3.83 21.02
CA SER A 52 1.16 3.08 21.76
C SER A 52 1.89 3.94 22.80
N LEU A 53 2.12 5.23 22.50
CA LEU A 53 2.79 6.17 23.40
C LEU A 53 1.85 6.75 24.46
N LEU A 54 0.63 7.08 24.06
CA LEU A 54 -0.37 7.76 24.89
C LEU A 54 -1.33 6.80 25.62
N LYS A 55 -1.14 5.48 25.45
CA LYS A 55 -2.07 4.43 25.94
C LYS A 55 -3.50 4.61 25.40
N GLY A 56 -3.60 5.02 24.13
CA GLY A 56 -4.86 5.19 23.41
C GLY A 56 -5.41 3.88 22.84
N ILE A 57 -6.57 3.98 22.19
CA ILE A 57 -7.19 2.87 21.47
C ILE A 57 -6.39 2.60 20.19
N GLN A 58 -5.96 1.35 19.99
CA GLN A 58 -5.25 0.93 18.78
C GLN A 58 -6.18 0.84 17.57
N PRO A 59 -5.67 0.99 16.32
CA PRO A 59 -6.47 0.74 15.13
C PRO A 59 -7.06 -0.67 15.11
N PRO A 60 -8.25 -0.86 14.52
CA PRO A 60 -8.88 -2.17 14.45
C PRO A 60 -8.03 -3.15 13.63
N ALA A 61 -8.08 -4.44 13.98
CA ALA A 61 -7.33 -5.51 13.31
C ALA A 61 -7.56 -5.49 11.79
N TRP A 62 -8.81 -5.25 11.40
CA TRP A 62 -9.20 -5.12 10.00
C TRP A 62 -8.37 -4.07 9.25
N LEU A 63 -8.20 -2.87 9.83
CA LEU A 63 -7.46 -1.78 9.18
C LEU A 63 -5.96 -2.10 9.12
N LYS A 64 -5.39 -2.63 10.20
CA LYS A 64 -3.99 -3.06 10.26
C LYS A 64 -3.67 -4.10 9.20
N GLY A 65 -4.49 -5.15 9.09
CA GLY A 65 -4.34 -6.17 8.05
C GLY A 65 -4.49 -5.61 6.64
N ALA A 66 -5.45 -4.69 6.41
CA ALA A 66 -5.65 -4.05 5.11
C ALA A 66 -4.40 -3.25 4.67
N VAL A 67 -3.87 -2.39 5.54
CA VAL A 67 -2.71 -1.55 5.18
C VAL A 67 -1.43 -2.38 5.02
N THR A 68 -1.25 -3.45 5.79
CA THR A 68 -0.14 -4.39 5.59
C THR A 68 -0.26 -5.12 4.26
N LEU A 69 -1.47 -5.58 3.88
CA LEU A 69 -1.72 -6.20 2.58
C LEU A 69 -1.40 -5.24 1.44
N TYR A 70 -1.88 -4.00 1.51
CA TYR A 70 -1.64 -3.00 0.47
C TYR A 70 -0.17 -2.62 0.33
N ALA A 71 0.56 -2.56 1.45
CA ALA A 71 2.00 -2.34 1.43
C ALA A 71 2.73 -3.50 0.74
N LEU A 72 2.35 -4.75 1.04
CA LEU A 72 2.89 -5.94 0.36
C LEU A 72 2.58 -5.95 -1.14
N ILE A 73 1.33 -5.67 -1.53
CA ILE A 73 0.94 -5.56 -2.94
C ILE A 73 1.80 -4.49 -3.64
N THR A 74 1.94 -3.32 -3.02
CA THR A 74 2.77 -2.22 -3.55
C THR A 74 4.21 -2.66 -3.77
N ALA A 75 4.84 -3.32 -2.79
CA ALA A 75 6.21 -3.80 -2.92
C ALA A 75 6.37 -4.87 -4.00
N ILE A 76 5.46 -5.85 -4.05
CA ILE A 76 5.52 -6.95 -5.00
C ILE A 76 5.27 -6.47 -6.44
N VAL A 77 4.28 -5.61 -6.64
CA VAL A 77 4.00 -4.99 -7.95
C VAL A 77 5.18 -4.11 -8.38
N ALA A 78 5.73 -3.29 -7.49
CA ALA A 78 6.90 -2.49 -7.81
C ALA A 78 8.12 -3.35 -8.17
N PHE A 79 8.33 -4.47 -7.50
CA PHE A 79 9.45 -5.37 -7.77
C PHE A 79 9.29 -6.17 -9.07
N LEU A 80 8.09 -6.65 -9.36
CA LEU A 80 7.84 -7.56 -10.50
C LEU A 80 7.45 -6.84 -11.79
N LEU A 81 6.71 -5.73 -11.68
CA LEU A 81 6.01 -5.12 -12.82
C LEU A 81 6.48 -3.71 -13.16
N MET A 82 7.28 -3.07 -12.29
CA MET A 82 7.78 -1.72 -12.54
C MET A 82 9.26 -1.71 -12.94
N PRO A 83 9.66 -0.79 -13.83
CA PRO A 83 11.07 -0.59 -14.11
C PRO A 83 11.80 -0.05 -12.86
N PRO A 84 13.14 -0.21 -12.79
CA PRO A 84 13.93 0.41 -11.74
C PRO A 84 13.71 1.91 -11.68
N ASP A 85 13.63 2.46 -10.47
CA ASP A 85 13.47 3.89 -10.26
C ASP A 85 14.69 4.67 -10.79
N ASP A 86 14.46 5.81 -11.46
CA ASP A 86 15.50 6.68 -11.98
C ASP A 86 15.72 7.90 -11.04
N PRO A 87 16.92 8.08 -10.46
CA PRO A 87 17.28 9.22 -9.60
C PRO A 87 17.08 10.60 -10.22
N ASN A 88 17.05 10.70 -11.56
CA ASN A 88 16.84 11.97 -12.26
C ASN A 88 15.38 12.42 -12.25
N TYR A 89 14.43 11.49 -12.06
CA TYR A 89 13.00 11.77 -12.14
C TYR A 89 12.26 11.59 -10.82
N VAL A 90 12.78 10.74 -9.92
CA VAL A 90 12.17 10.51 -8.61
C VAL A 90 12.85 11.40 -7.56
N PRO A 91 12.11 12.28 -6.85
CA PRO A 91 12.67 13.12 -5.81
C PRO A 91 13.35 12.33 -4.70
N GLN A 92 14.40 12.95 -4.16
CA GLN A 92 15.13 12.41 -3.02
C GLN A 92 14.89 13.27 -1.79
N ILE A 93 14.52 12.61 -0.70
CA ILE A 93 14.36 13.23 0.61
C ILE A 93 15.31 12.50 1.56
N LEU A 94 16.19 13.24 2.22
CA LEU A 94 17.25 12.69 3.08
C LEU A 94 18.18 11.69 2.35
N GLY A 95 18.41 11.90 1.05
CA GLY A 95 19.24 11.03 0.21
C GLY A 95 18.56 9.71 -0.18
N ILE A 96 17.25 9.56 0.06
CA ILE A 96 16.47 8.37 -0.29
C ILE A 96 15.37 8.78 -1.27
N MET A 97 15.22 8.03 -2.36
CA MET A 97 14.15 8.26 -3.33
C MET A 97 12.78 8.00 -2.71
N THR A 98 11.80 8.87 -2.97
CA THR A 98 10.42 8.75 -2.44
C THR A 98 9.79 7.40 -2.79
N ASN A 99 9.98 6.92 -4.02
CA ASN A 99 9.55 5.57 -4.43
C ASN A 99 10.25 4.47 -3.64
N THR A 100 11.55 4.60 -3.33
CA THR A 100 12.25 3.60 -2.50
C THR A 100 11.64 3.54 -1.09
N MET A 101 11.19 4.67 -0.54
CA MET A 101 10.47 4.68 0.72
C MET A 101 9.18 3.87 0.62
N LEU A 102 8.35 4.08 -0.40
CA LEU A 102 7.03 3.46 -0.54
C LEU A 102 7.04 2.03 -1.10
N HIS A 103 8.00 1.69 -1.96
CA HIS A 103 8.09 0.38 -2.63
C HIS A 103 8.93 -0.64 -1.85
N ARG A 104 9.78 -0.18 -0.92
CA ARG A 104 10.74 -1.06 -0.22
C ARG A 104 10.73 -0.85 1.28
N ILE A 105 11.06 0.35 1.74
CA ILE A 105 11.30 0.59 3.17
C ILE A 105 10.01 0.44 3.98
N THR A 106 8.96 1.19 3.66
CA THR A 106 7.71 1.14 4.44
C THR A 106 6.98 -0.20 4.34
N PRO A 107 6.96 -0.92 3.19
CA PRO A 107 6.42 -2.27 3.16
C PRO A 107 7.17 -3.27 4.04
N ILE A 108 8.51 -3.26 4.01
CA ILE A 108 9.32 -4.11 4.89
C ILE A 108 9.02 -3.76 6.35
N MET A 109 8.99 -2.47 6.68
CA MET A 109 8.70 -2.05 8.04
C MET A 109 7.28 -2.40 8.50
N ALA A 110 6.29 -2.36 7.60
CA ALA A 110 4.91 -2.75 7.90
C ALA A 110 4.78 -4.25 8.16
N VAL A 111 5.51 -5.10 7.41
CA VAL A 111 5.58 -6.54 7.68
C VAL A 111 6.24 -6.82 9.02
N VAL A 112 7.35 -6.14 9.33
CA VAL A 112 8.03 -6.27 10.63
C VAL A 112 7.11 -5.79 11.77
N ASP A 113 6.38 -4.69 11.59
CA ASP A 113 5.40 -4.21 12.56
C ASP A 113 4.26 -5.21 12.77
N PHE A 114 3.76 -5.80 11.69
CA PHE A 114 2.74 -6.85 11.76
C PHE A 114 3.23 -8.06 12.57
N ILE A 115 4.42 -8.58 12.28
CA ILE A 115 4.96 -9.78 12.94
C ILE A 115 5.36 -9.51 14.40
N LEU A 116 5.97 -8.35 14.68
CA LEU A 116 6.57 -8.10 15.98
C LEU A 116 5.69 -7.29 16.92
N CYS A 117 4.93 -6.33 16.41
CA CYS A 117 4.28 -5.30 17.24
C CYS A 117 2.76 -5.46 17.37
N ASP A 118 2.13 -6.23 16.49
CA ASP A 118 0.68 -6.45 16.51
C ASP A 118 0.32 -7.70 17.34
N PRO A 119 -0.79 -7.69 18.10
CA PRO A 119 -1.38 -8.91 18.62
C PRO A 119 -2.01 -9.73 17.50
N HIS A 120 -1.82 -11.05 17.53
CA HIS A 120 -2.32 -11.96 16.49
C HIS A 120 -3.57 -12.74 16.89
N ARG A 121 -4.02 -13.63 16.01
CA ARG A 121 -5.28 -14.40 16.04
C ARG A 121 -6.53 -13.53 16.04
N ARG A 122 -6.42 -12.33 15.48
CA ARG A 122 -7.48 -11.33 15.42
C ARG A 122 -8.15 -11.26 14.06
N PHE A 123 -7.55 -11.83 13.01
CA PHE A 123 -8.10 -11.77 11.68
C PHE A 123 -9.23 -12.78 11.51
N ARG A 124 -10.38 -12.26 11.07
CA ARG A 124 -11.52 -13.07 10.64
C ARG A 124 -11.29 -13.47 9.19
N TRP A 125 -11.72 -14.67 8.81
CA TRP A 125 -11.58 -15.16 7.44
C TRP A 125 -12.17 -14.19 6.39
N GLN A 126 -13.32 -13.59 6.70
CA GLN A 126 -14.00 -12.61 5.85
C GLN A 126 -13.13 -11.38 5.54
N TYR A 127 -12.13 -11.09 6.37
CA TYR A 127 -11.22 -9.97 6.14
C TYR A 127 -10.48 -10.12 4.81
N THR A 128 -10.09 -11.34 4.46
CA THR A 128 -9.38 -11.65 3.20
C THR A 128 -10.12 -11.19 1.96
N PHE A 129 -11.46 -11.24 1.96
CA PHE A 129 -12.28 -10.70 0.87
C PHE A 129 -12.49 -9.19 1.00
N SER A 130 -12.78 -8.72 2.21
CA SER A 130 -13.07 -7.29 2.43
C SER A 130 -11.89 -6.38 2.14
N TRP A 131 -10.66 -6.84 2.38
CA TRP A 131 -9.45 -6.11 2.03
C TRP A 131 -9.27 -5.99 0.52
N LEU A 132 -9.85 -6.90 -0.27
CA LEU A 132 -9.77 -6.80 -1.72
C LEU A 132 -10.78 -5.82 -2.31
N ILE A 133 -11.77 -5.34 -1.56
CA ILE A 133 -12.83 -4.45 -2.07
C ILE A 133 -12.26 -3.14 -2.64
N TYR A 134 -11.17 -2.65 -2.07
CA TYR A 134 -10.56 -1.41 -2.55
C TYR A 134 -9.99 -1.53 -3.97
N LEU A 135 -9.46 -2.70 -4.34
CA LEU A 135 -8.85 -2.92 -5.66
C LEU A 135 -9.82 -2.74 -6.84
N PRO A 136 -11.00 -3.38 -6.90
CA PRO A 136 -11.97 -3.15 -7.97
C PRO A 136 -12.58 -1.75 -7.91
N ILE A 137 -12.71 -1.13 -6.74
CA ILE A 137 -13.16 0.28 -6.63
C ILE A 137 -12.14 1.20 -7.30
N TRP A 138 -10.86 1.03 -6.96
CA TRP A 138 -9.77 1.79 -7.53
C TRP A 138 -9.66 1.56 -9.04
N LEU A 139 -9.75 0.31 -9.50
CA LEU A 139 -9.70 -0.02 -10.92
C LEU A 139 -10.89 0.59 -11.69
N ALA A 140 -12.10 0.50 -11.14
CA ALA A 140 -13.29 1.13 -11.72
C ALA A 140 -13.11 2.65 -11.82
N PHE A 141 -12.58 3.29 -10.78
CA PHE A 141 -12.25 4.72 -10.80
C PHE A 141 -11.26 5.05 -11.93
N ILE A 142 -10.19 4.27 -12.10
CA ILE A 142 -9.22 4.47 -13.18
C ILE A 142 -9.86 4.35 -14.55
N VAL A 143 -10.64 3.30 -14.79
CA VAL A 143 -11.30 3.07 -16.09
C VAL A 143 -12.32 4.16 -16.40
N ILE A 144 -13.20 4.50 -15.45
CA ILE A 144 -14.21 5.55 -15.62
C ILE A 144 -13.52 6.89 -15.88
N ARG A 145 -12.48 7.23 -15.12
CA ARG A 145 -11.70 8.45 -15.32
C ARG A 145 -11.05 8.48 -16.70
N ALA A 146 -10.46 7.38 -17.14
CA ALA A 146 -9.81 7.28 -18.45
C ALA A 146 -10.80 7.48 -19.60
N LEU A 147 -12.04 6.99 -19.46
CA LEU A 147 -13.10 7.17 -20.46
C LEU A 147 -13.61 8.62 -20.52
N ILE A 148 -13.74 9.28 -19.37
CA ILE A 148 -14.25 10.67 -19.31
C ILE A 148 -13.15 11.67 -19.69
N TRP A 149 -11.90 11.43 -19.25
CA TRP A 149 -10.76 12.33 -19.46
C TRP A 149 -9.54 11.56 -20.02
N PRO A 150 -9.56 11.22 -21.33
CA PRO A 150 -8.54 10.37 -21.95
C PRO A 150 -7.15 11.00 -22.06
N HIS A 151 -6.99 12.28 -21.73
CA HIS A 151 -5.70 13.00 -21.73
C HIS A 151 -5.30 13.50 -20.34
N SER A 152 -5.97 13.02 -19.28
CA SER A 152 -5.72 13.45 -17.90
C SER A 152 -4.58 12.68 -17.21
N GLY A 153 -3.78 11.94 -17.97
CA GLY A 153 -2.75 11.08 -17.47
C GLY A 153 -1.70 11.75 -16.60
N PRO A 154 -1.28 11.12 -15.48
CA PRO A 154 -0.06 11.55 -14.80
C PRO A 154 1.21 11.18 -15.59
N ALA A 155 1.11 10.22 -16.51
CA ALA A 155 2.20 9.75 -17.34
C ALA A 155 2.50 10.73 -18.50
N ALA A 156 3.75 10.72 -18.97
CA ALA A 156 4.17 11.50 -20.12
C ALA A 156 3.28 11.24 -21.35
N GLY A 157 2.89 12.30 -22.06
CA GLY A 157 1.97 12.21 -23.20
C GLY A 157 0.48 12.15 -22.82
N GLY A 158 0.14 12.28 -21.53
CA GLY A 158 -1.25 12.40 -21.07
C GLY A 158 -2.00 11.07 -20.94
N ASN A 159 -1.30 9.93 -20.92
CA ASN A 159 -1.92 8.61 -20.80
C ASN A 159 -2.69 8.46 -19.47
N PRO A 160 -4.02 8.25 -19.50
CA PRO A 160 -4.88 8.33 -18.33
C PRO A 160 -4.66 7.19 -17.33
N TYR A 161 -3.96 6.11 -17.74
CA TYR A 161 -3.68 4.95 -16.90
C TYR A 161 -2.38 5.14 -16.11
N PRO A 162 -2.38 4.86 -14.79
CA PRO A 162 -1.18 5.00 -13.96
C PRO A 162 -0.14 3.92 -14.25
N TYR A 163 -0.55 2.74 -14.70
CA TYR A 163 0.36 1.63 -14.95
C TYR A 163 0.12 0.98 -16.30
N THR A 164 1.22 0.60 -16.97
CA THR A 164 1.22 -0.02 -18.29
C THR A 164 0.48 -1.36 -18.30
N PHE A 165 0.54 -2.13 -17.22
CA PHE A 165 -0.13 -3.44 -17.10
C PHE A 165 -1.65 -3.35 -16.92
N ILE A 166 -2.22 -2.15 -16.77
CA ILE A 166 -3.68 -1.93 -16.80
C ILE A 166 -4.08 -0.88 -17.85
N ASP A 167 -3.19 -0.59 -18.80
CA ASP A 167 -3.50 0.34 -19.88
C ASP A 167 -4.33 -0.36 -20.96
N ALA A 168 -5.65 -0.22 -20.90
CA ALA A 168 -6.54 -0.84 -21.87
C ALA A 168 -6.35 -0.28 -23.30
N ASN A 169 -5.82 0.94 -23.46
CA ASN A 169 -5.55 1.51 -24.78
C ASN A 169 -4.35 0.84 -25.45
N ALA A 170 -3.31 0.52 -24.68
CA ALA A 170 -2.11 -0.16 -25.18
C ALA A 170 -2.28 -1.69 -25.26
N LEU A 171 -2.97 -2.29 -24.30
CA LEU A 171 -3.11 -3.74 -24.16
C LEU A 171 -4.30 -4.33 -24.94
N GLY A 172 -5.33 -3.51 -25.18
CA GLY A 172 -6.66 -4.00 -25.55
C GLY A 172 -7.41 -4.64 -24.36
N TRP A 173 -8.74 -4.70 -24.47
CA TRP A 173 -9.63 -5.13 -23.37
C TRP A 173 -9.42 -6.57 -22.92
N THR A 174 -9.04 -7.48 -23.83
CA THR A 174 -8.80 -8.89 -23.49
C THR A 174 -7.60 -9.03 -22.55
N GLN A 175 -6.43 -8.49 -22.92
CA GLN A 175 -5.23 -8.58 -22.08
C GLN A 175 -5.39 -7.75 -20.79
N PHE A 176 -6.06 -6.60 -20.85
CA PHE A 176 -6.45 -5.85 -19.65
C PHE A 176 -7.23 -6.73 -18.66
N GLY A 177 -8.23 -7.47 -19.14
CA GLY A 177 -9.04 -8.37 -18.30
C GLY A 177 -8.23 -9.51 -17.68
N ILE A 178 -7.30 -10.10 -18.45
CA ILE A 178 -6.37 -11.13 -17.96
C ILE A 178 -5.50 -10.56 -16.83
N ASN A 179 -4.86 -9.41 -17.05
CA ASN A 179 -4.00 -8.78 -16.04
C ASN A 179 -4.77 -8.44 -14.76
N CYS A 180 -6.02 -7.96 -14.89
CA CYS A 180 -6.87 -7.69 -13.74
C CYS A 180 -7.21 -8.96 -12.95
N ALA A 181 -7.47 -10.08 -13.64
CA ALA A 181 -7.73 -11.36 -13.00
C ALA A 181 -6.49 -11.92 -12.29
N GLU A 182 -5.32 -11.83 -12.91
CA GLU A 182 -4.03 -12.22 -12.31
C GLU A 182 -3.71 -11.38 -11.08
N LEU A 183 -3.91 -10.07 -11.15
CA LEU A 183 -3.72 -9.17 -10.02
C LEU A 183 -4.68 -9.50 -8.87
N ALA A 184 -5.96 -9.74 -9.17
CA ALA A 184 -6.94 -10.12 -8.16
C ALA A 184 -6.56 -11.45 -7.49
N ALA A 185 -6.13 -12.45 -8.26
CA ALA A 185 -5.68 -13.74 -7.75
C ALA A 185 -4.43 -13.61 -6.86
N GLY A 186 -3.42 -12.84 -7.30
CA GLY A 186 -2.21 -12.57 -6.52
C GLY A 186 -2.52 -11.84 -5.21
N CYS A 187 -3.35 -10.80 -5.26
CA CYS A 187 -3.78 -10.07 -4.06
C CYS A 187 -4.53 -10.99 -3.08
N PHE A 188 -5.39 -11.89 -3.59
CA PHE A 188 -6.10 -12.86 -2.76
C PHE A 188 -5.13 -13.84 -2.09
N ILE A 189 -4.16 -14.38 -2.81
CA ILE A 189 -3.13 -15.25 -2.24
C ILE A 189 -2.37 -14.54 -1.11
N LEU A 190 -1.99 -13.27 -1.30
CA LEU A 190 -1.32 -12.48 -0.26
C LEU A 190 -2.22 -12.24 0.97
N ALA A 191 -3.51 -11.99 0.75
CA ALA A 191 -4.48 -11.86 1.83
C ALA A 191 -4.60 -13.16 2.64
N LEU A 192 -4.59 -14.32 1.97
CA LEU A 192 -4.58 -15.63 2.61
C LEU A 192 -3.30 -15.87 3.42
N ILE A 193 -2.14 -15.52 2.87
CA ILE A 193 -0.85 -15.65 3.56
C ILE A 193 -0.85 -14.82 4.85
N LEU A 194 -1.27 -13.54 4.78
CA LEU A 194 -1.38 -12.70 5.98
C LEU A 194 -2.36 -13.28 7.01
N PHE A 195 -3.51 -13.80 6.55
CA PHE A 195 -4.46 -14.47 7.43
C PHE A 195 -3.86 -15.71 8.11
N ILE A 196 -3.12 -16.54 7.37
CA ILE A 196 -2.48 -17.74 7.91
C ILE A 196 -1.39 -17.36 8.93
N ILE A 197 -0.56 -16.37 8.62
CA ILE A 197 0.48 -15.89 9.56
C ILE A 197 -0.17 -15.39 10.85
N ASP A 198 -1.23 -14.58 10.77
CA ASP A 198 -1.97 -14.13 11.97
C ASP A 198 -2.54 -15.29 12.80
N ARG A 199 -2.83 -16.44 12.19
CA ARG A 199 -3.33 -17.62 12.93
C ARG A 199 -2.24 -18.43 13.61
N ILE A 200 -1.04 -18.43 13.05
CA ILE A 200 0.10 -19.21 13.57
C ILE A 200 0.81 -18.44 14.67
N GLU A 201 0.93 -17.12 14.54
CA GLU A 201 1.63 -16.27 15.49
C GLU A 201 0.92 -16.18 16.87
N PRO A 202 1.66 -15.83 17.95
CA PRO A 202 1.12 -15.72 19.30
C PRO A 202 0.07 -14.62 19.46
N GLU A 203 -0.92 -14.84 20.32
CA GLU A 203 -1.99 -13.86 20.62
C GLU A 203 -1.47 -12.54 21.19
N THR A 204 -0.30 -12.56 21.83
CA THR A 204 0.36 -11.38 22.40
C THR A 204 1.50 -10.92 21.51
N PRO A 205 1.70 -9.59 21.34
CA PRO A 205 2.79 -9.07 20.53
C PRO A 205 4.16 -9.43 21.14
N LEU A 206 5.15 -9.67 20.27
CA LEU A 206 6.54 -9.96 20.68
C LEU A 206 7.25 -8.70 21.19
N LEU A 207 6.91 -7.53 20.64
CA LEU A 207 7.40 -6.21 21.01
C LEU A 207 6.20 -5.27 21.25
N GLY A 208 5.78 -5.08 22.50
CA GLY A 208 4.57 -4.28 22.78
C GLY A 208 4.34 -3.89 24.21
#